data_AF-A0A8C8HCV6-F1
#
_entry.id   AF-A0A8C8HCV6-F1
#
_cell.length_a   1.000
_cell.length_b   1.000
_cell.length_c   1.000
_cell.angle_alpha   90.00
_cell.angle_beta   90.00
_cell.angle_gamma   90.00
#
_symmetry.space_group_name_H-M   'P 1'
#
loop_
_entity.id
_entity.type
_entity.pdbx_description
1 polymer ?
#
loop_
_entity_poly.entity_id
_entity_poly.type
_entity_poly.pdbx_seq_one_letter_code
_entity_poly.pdbx_strand_id
1 'polypeptide(L)'
;MCVLGSNSSGGCWYSPCSPAESPQPAESLPGAGQVQCLRGDVHLQEALEGPDKSPYRQLFQVSNSRFDWWMSPDTTLPLAEKQSFPGNLTDDSLSWRPVVLSFLSSPRLHSSSDRSICRSVGRQGPCSIEAVLRVTPRFQSLNQSHLLLPHIVKGLAPPLLRCPSQRLLDRVVRRYAEVVDVGSIQMKHFSERDKLRLLYTLAVNQQPLILQMFPGTEGWPFPRYQGSCGRLMVWASSRPLWGLYGSSRGWEFIQRVDVAYQLLQITQGLGHNSLGFLLYYTRLEEDMFGLLDDQRVFITDASSIGVIDLEQGLPPDPPSQTGSGGDIFSCLGQGASPCHRSPPCSSVRPTQSLTLLCTALLPRLLLTERGAQPTRLPMEGEAEAGRLARDVPLLLGVCADPSQPDWRIMAAVGSLMDLLKPMRPCNPRYTYRYPECRYNQDY
;
A
#
# COMPACT_ATOMS: atom_id res chain seq x y z
N MET A 1 -8.13 46.90 -2.04
CA MET A 1 -9.58 46.62 -2.19
C MET A 1 -9.88 46.62 -3.67
N CYS A 2 -10.10 45.45 -4.27
CA CYS A 2 -10.68 45.25 -5.61
C CYS A 2 -11.15 43.78 -5.72
N VAL A 3 -12.28 43.57 -6.38
CA VAL A 3 -12.87 42.26 -6.70
C VAL A 3 -12.71 42.02 -8.20
N LEU A 4 -12.39 40.80 -8.60
CA LEU A 4 -12.51 40.18 -9.95
C LEU A 4 -11.98 38.73 -9.78
N GLY A 5 -12.45 37.69 -10.46
CA GLY A 5 -13.49 37.57 -11.48
C GLY A 5 -13.24 36.24 -12.22
N SER A 6 -14.21 35.32 -12.24
CA SER A 6 -14.01 33.98 -12.82
C SER A 6 -13.86 34.05 -14.34
N ASN A 7 -12.89 33.33 -14.91
CA ASN A 7 -13.01 32.89 -16.30
C ASN A 7 -12.31 31.56 -16.58
N SER A 8 -12.90 30.80 -17.50
CA SER A 8 -12.52 29.44 -17.87
C SER A 8 -11.35 29.38 -18.86
N SER A 9 -10.77 28.16 -19.00
CA SER A 9 -9.79 27.70 -20.01
C SER A 9 -8.31 27.96 -19.72
N GLY A 10 -7.50 26.89 -19.86
CA GLY A 10 -6.05 26.91 -19.73
C GLY A 10 -5.50 25.55 -19.27
N GLY A 11 -4.73 24.86 -20.11
CA GLY A 11 -4.03 23.62 -19.77
C GLY A 11 -2.63 23.59 -20.39
N CYS A 12 -1.71 22.77 -19.86
CA CYS A 12 -0.31 22.73 -20.28
C CYS A 12 0.30 21.32 -20.30
N TRP A 13 1.10 21.04 -21.35
CA TRP A 13 2.12 19.98 -21.44
C TRP A 13 3.28 20.49 -22.32
N TYR A 14 4.51 20.01 -22.07
CA TYR A 14 5.73 20.47 -22.76
C TYR A 14 6.10 19.65 -24.01
N SER A 15 6.83 20.28 -24.94
CA SER A 15 7.55 19.66 -26.06
C SER A 15 8.94 20.31 -26.23
N PRO A 16 9.99 19.59 -26.68
CA PRO A 16 11.34 20.14 -26.80
C PRO A 16 11.72 20.55 -28.25
N CYS A 17 12.58 21.57 -28.38
CA CYS A 17 13.22 21.98 -29.65
C CYS A 17 14.74 21.80 -29.60
N SER A 18 15.36 21.66 -30.78
CA SER A 18 16.80 21.44 -31.00
C SER A 18 17.59 22.77 -31.25
N PRO A 19 18.93 22.77 -31.16
CA PRO A 19 19.73 23.99 -30.98
C PRO A 19 20.41 24.53 -32.26
N ALA A 20 20.88 25.79 -32.20
CA ALA A 20 21.83 26.36 -33.15
C ALA A 20 22.81 27.35 -32.47
N GLU A 21 24.10 27.14 -32.73
CA GLU A 21 25.26 28.05 -32.67
C GLU A 21 25.73 28.69 -31.33
N SER A 22 27.03 28.96 -31.28
CA SER A 22 27.91 29.18 -30.10
C SER A 22 29.01 30.21 -30.50
N PRO A 23 29.81 30.87 -29.60
CA PRO A 23 30.48 30.24 -28.45
C PRO A 23 30.77 31.07 -27.16
N GLN A 24 30.77 30.33 -26.03
CA GLN A 24 31.64 30.46 -24.82
C GLN A 24 31.58 31.69 -23.88
N PRO A 25 31.99 31.55 -22.58
CA PRO A 25 31.95 30.35 -21.73
C PRO A 25 31.48 30.60 -20.26
N ALA A 26 30.67 29.71 -19.70
CA ALA A 26 30.60 29.44 -18.26
C ALA A 26 29.94 28.06 -18.00
N GLU A 27 30.38 27.34 -16.98
CA GLU A 27 29.92 25.99 -16.66
C GLU A 27 28.61 25.99 -15.83
N SER A 28 27.65 25.13 -16.17
CA SER A 28 26.91 24.27 -15.22
C SER A 28 25.80 23.45 -15.92
N LEU A 29 25.40 22.34 -15.29
CA LEU A 29 24.55 21.30 -15.89
C LEU A 29 23.04 21.61 -15.81
N PRO A 30 22.22 21.06 -16.74
CA PRO A 30 20.78 21.25 -16.72
C PRO A 30 20.02 20.21 -15.89
N GLY A 31 18.89 20.63 -15.30
CA GLY A 31 17.71 19.76 -15.18
C GLY A 31 17.14 19.50 -13.78
N ALA A 32 16.10 20.25 -13.42
CA ALA A 32 14.99 19.77 -12.59
C ALA A 32 13.69 20.25 -13.24
N GLY A 33 12.68 19.38 -13.36
CA GLY A 33 11.42 19.68 -14.06
C GLY A 33 10.23 19.75 -13.10
N GLN A 34 9.38 20.77 -13.26
CA GLN A 34 8.14 20.91 -12.50
C GLN A 34 7.16 19.76 -12.75
N VAL A 35 6.48 19.32 -11.69
CA VAL A 35 5.30 18.46 -11.75
C VAL A 35 4.15 19.17 -11.05
N GLN A 36 3.16 19.65 -11.79
CA GLN A 36 2.04 20.41 -11.25
C GLN A 36 0.91 19.46 -10.80
N CYS A 37 0.39 19.64 -9.59
CA CYS A 37 -0.15 18.52 -8.79
C CYS A 37 -1.63 18.55 -8.36
N LEU A 38 -2.48 19.30 -9.07
CA LEU A 38 -3.63 18.66 -9.72
C LEU A 38 -4.86 18.28 -8.85
N ARG A 39 -4.87 18.50 -7.52
CA ARG A 39 -5.98 18.07 -6.63
C ARG A 39 -7.14 19.09 -6.62
N GLY A 40 -7.95 19.09 -7.68
CA GLY A 40 -8.93 20.15 -7.98
C GLY A 40 -8.26 21.41 -8.54
N ASP A 41 -7.11 21.76 -7.99
CA ASP A 41 -5.89 22.25 -8.64
C ASP A 41 -4.85 22.57 -7.54
N VAL A 42 -3.78 21.77 -7.44
CA VAL A 42 -2.61 22.02 -6.57
C VAL A 42 -1.46 22.46 -7.45
N HIS A 43 -1.18 23.75 -7.50
CA HIS A 43 -0.03 24.25 -8.25
C HIS A 43 1.27 24.00 -7.48
N LEU A 44 2.23 23.35 -8.14
CA LEU A 44 3.65 23.65 -7.90
C LEU A 44 4.03 24.81 -8.82
N GLN A 45 4.78 25.75 -8.26
CA GLN A 45 5.30 26.93 -8.95
C GLN A 45 6.66 27.25 -8.34
N GLU A 46 7.74 27.09 -9.11
CA GLU A 46 9.04 27.63 -8.71
C GLU A 46 9.03 29.15 -8.89
N ALA A 47 9.78 29.83 -8.02
CA ALA A 47 10.14 31.23 -8.18
C ALA A 47 11.67 31.33 -8.33
N LEU A 48 12.09 31.82 -9.50
CA LEU A 48 13.39 32.41 -9.81
C LEU A 48 13.04 33.77 -10.44
N GLU A 49 13.66 34.91 -10.14
CA GLU A 49 14.85 35.20 -9.33
C GLU A 49 14.71 36.57 -8.66
N GLY A 50 15.46 36.79 -7.58
CA GLY A 50 15.68 38.10 -6.98
C GLY A 50 16.89 37.99 -6.05
N PRO A 51 17.89 38.88 -6.15
CA PRO A 51 19.10 38.73 -5.36
C PRO A 51 18.85 39.05 -3.90
N ASP A 52 19.64 38.39 -3.03
CA ASP A 52 19.72 38.57 -1.58
C ASP A 52 18.74 37.73 -0.71
N LYS A 53 19.34 36.92 0.18
CA LYS A 53 18.80 36.23 1.39
C LYS A 53 18.05 34.88 1.24
N SER A 54 18.79 33.83 1.62
CA SER A 54 18.40 32.66 2.46
C SER A 54 17.10 31.88 2.10
N PRO A 55 17.22 30.60 1.64
CA PRO A 55 16.06 29.78 1.28
C PRO A 55 15.44 29.03 2.48
N TYR A 56 14.31 28.36 2.18
CA TYR A 56 13.51 27.40 2.97
C TYR A 56 12.19 27.92 3.58
N ARG A 57 11.20 28.12 2.70
CA ARG A 57 9.77 27.92 2.98
C ARG A 57 8.95 27.97 1.69
N GLN A 58 8.18 26.93 1.38
CA GLN A 58 7.04 27.05 0.46
C GLN A 58 5.97 25.99 0.77
N LEU A 59 4.71 26.40 0.66
CA LEU A 59 3.54 25.67 1.13
C LEU A 59 2.94 24.82 0.00
N PHE A 60 2.32 23.70 0.40
CA PHE A 60 1.28 23.04 -0.38
C PHE A 60 -0.08 23.60 0.05
N GLN A 61 -1.08 23.55 -0.84
CA GLN A 61 -2.45 23.97 -0.52
C GLN A 61 -3.47 22.93 -0.98
N VAL A 62 -3.59 21.84 -0.22
CA VAL A 62 -4.95 21.37 0.12
C VAL A 62 -5.52 22.45 1.05
N SER A 63 -6.83 22.68 1.10
CA SER A 63 -7.46 23.74 1.90
C SER A 63 -6.89 23.81 3.34
N ASN A 64 -6.02 24.81 3.59
CA ASN A 64 -5.20 25.04 4.79
C ASN A 64 -4.10 24.03 5.19
N SER A 65 -3.79 23.01 4.39
CA SER A 65 -2.78 21.99 4.73
C SER A 65 -1.35 22.29 4.25
N ARG A 66 -0.51 22.82 5.14
CA ARG A 66 0.95 22.93 4.90
C ARG A 66 1.65 21.57 5.07
N PHE A 67 2.79 21.39 4.41
CA PHE A 67 3.72 20.28 4.64
C PHE A 67 5.11 20.87 4.88
N ASP A 68 5.68 20.65 6.07
CA ASP A 68 7.09 20.95 6.34
C ASP A 68 7.93 19.70 6.06
N TRP A 69 8.94 19.85 5.19
CA TRP A 69 9.88 18.79 4.79
C TRP A 69 11.18 18.92 5.58
N TRP A 70 11.55 17.84 6.27
CA TRP A 70 12.74 17.73 7.10
C TRP A 70 13.42 16.42 6.71
N MET A 71 14.49 16.50 5.92
CA MET A 71 15.28 15.32 5.57
C MET A 71 16.19 14.99 6.75
N SER A 72 15.90 13.89 7.46
CA SER A 72 16.85 13.32 8.43
C SER A 72 18.14 12.91 7.70
N PRO A 73 19.35 13.30 8.16
CA PRO A 73 20.60 12.99 7.45
C PRO A 73 20.94 11.50 7.36
N ASP A 74 20.35 10.66 8.22
CA ASP A 74 20.63 9.23 8.27
C ASP A 74 19.86 8.44 7.21
N THR A 75 20.46 8.23 6.03
CA THR A 75 20.30 6.94 5.33
C THR A 75 21.48 6.64 4.40
N THR A 76 22.08 5.46 4.55
CA THR A 76 23.16 4.92 3.71
C THR A 76 22.68 4.34 2.36
N LEU A 77 21.39 4.48 2.05
CA LEU A 77 20.78 4.08 0.78
C LEU A 77 20.73 5.27 -0.19
N PRO A 78 21.10 5.12 -1.48
CA PRO A 78 20.94 6.17 -2.46
C PRO A 78 19.47 6.61 -2.55
N LEU A 79 19.24 7.93 -2.50
CA LEU A 79 17.88 8.52 -2.55
C LEU A 79 17.05 8.04 -3.76
N ALA A 80 17.73 7.66 -4.85
CA ALA A 80 17.16 7.08 -6.07
C ALA A 80 16.49 5.69 -5.92
N GLU A 81 16.66 5.01 -4.78
CA GLU A 81 16.03 3.71 -4.49
C GLU A 81 14.81 3.81 -3.57
N LYS A 82 14.71 4.88 -2.75
CA LYS A 82 13.69 5.01 -1.71
C LYS A 82 12.33 5.39 -2.30
N GLN A 83 11.35 4.50 -2.15
CA GLN A 83 9.98 4.71 -2.66
C GLN A 83 9.12 5.54 -1.70
N SER A 84 9.33 5.40 -0.39
CA SER A 84 8.48 5.95 0.68
C SER A 84 9.27 6.87 1.63
N PHE A 85 8.64 7.97 2.02
CA PHE A 85 9.22 9.03 2.85
C PHE A 85 8.26 9.41 4.00
N PRO A 86 8.76 9.60 5.24
CA PRO A 86 7.95 10.20 6.29
C PRO A 86 7.73 11.69 6.00
N GLY A 87 6.60 12.23 6.45
CA GLY A 87 6.31 13.65 6.44
C GLY A 87 5.22 13.99 7.45
N ASN A 88 4.87 15.26 7.56
CA ASN A 88 3.79 15.74 8.43
C ASN A 88 2.74 16.49 7.62
N LEU A 89 1.47 16.25 7.92
CA LEU A 89 0.29 16.88 7.32
C LEU A 89 -0.50 17.58 8.43
N THR A 90 -1.07 18.75 8.15
CA THR A 90 -1.98 19.50 9.03
C THR A 90 -3.17 19.98 8.23
N ASP A 91 -4.29 20.37 8.86
CA ASP A 91 -5.41 21.03 8.17
C ASP A 91 -5.70 22.45 8.72
N ASP A 92 -5.06 22.82 9.83
CA ASP A 92 -5.29 24.06 10.59
C ASP A 92 -3.99 24.80 10.96
N SER A 93 -2.82 24.25 10.58
CA SER A 93 -1.47 24.66 10.96
C SER A 93 -1.11 24.59 12.46
N LEU A 94 -1.96 23.98 13.27
CA LEU A 94 -1.75 23.75 14.72
C LEU A 94 -1.62 22.26 15.03
N SER A 95 -2.41 21.41 14.39
CA SER A 95 -2.42 19.97 14.55
C SER A 95 -1.65 19.29 13.41
N TRP A 96 -0.41 18.87 13.69
CA TRP A 96 0.40 18.08 12.76
C TRP A 96 0.21 16.59 13.03
N ARG A 97 -0.17 15.83 11.99
CA ARG A 97 -0.28 14.37 12.00
C ARG A 97 0.81 13.75 11.12
N PRO A 98 1.52 12.70 11.57
CA PRO A 98 2.55 12.06 10.77
C PRO A 98 1.91 11.25 9.64
N VAL A 99 2.51 11.34 8.46
CA VAL A 99 2.08 10.69 7.22
C VAL A 99 3.26 10.03 6.51
N VAL A 100 2.95 9.08 5.63
CA VAL A 100 3.89 8.54 4.65
C VAL A 100 3.50 9.07 3.28
N LEU A 101 4.47 9.62 2.56
CA LEU A 101 4.38 9.95 1.14
C LEU A 101 5.11 8.86 0.37
N SER A 102 4.48 8.23 -0.62
CA SER A 102 5.12 7.19 -1.42
C SER A 102 4.77 7.27 -2.88
N PHE A 103 5.74 6.91 -3.72
CA PHE A 103 5.52 6.73 -5.13
C PHE A 103 4.80 5.39 -5.41
N LEU A 104 3.95 5.34 -6.44
CA LEU A 104 3.22 4.10 -6.81
C LEU A 104 4.17 2.93 -7.11
N SER A 105 5.37 3.19 -7.62
CA SER A 105 6.48 2.23 -7.64
C SER A 105 7.81 2.97 -7.44
N SER A 106 8.90 2.24 -7.17
CA SER A 106 10.22 2.84 -6.98
C SER A 106 10.69 3.67 -8.19
N PRO A 107 11.56 4.68 -8.02
CA PRO A 107 12.01 5.53 -9.12
C PRO A 107 12.64 4.76 -10.28
N ARG A 108 13.32 3.64 -9.98
CA ARG A 108 13.86 2.70 -10.98
C ARG A 108 12.76 2.01 -11.79
N LEU A 109 11.70 1.53 -11.13
CA LEU A 109 10.57 0.86 -11.79
C LEU A 109 9.75 1.82 -12.64
N HIS A 110 9.52 3.06 -12.17
CA HIS A 110 8.94 4.13 -12.99
C HIS A 110 9.81 4.39 -14.22
N SER A 111 11.12 4.61 -14.06
CA SER A 111 12.03 4.88 -15.18
C SER A 111 12.15 3.72 -16.17
N SER A 112 11.97 2.48 -15.72
CA SER A 112 11.91 1.31 -16.61
C SER A 112 10.58 1.26 -17.38
N SER A 113 9.47 1.47 -16.66
CA SER A 113 8.11 1.49 -17.23
C SER A 113 7.98 2.58 -18.30
N ASP A 114 8.45 3.80 -18.03
CA ASP A 114 8.39 4.94 -18.96
C ASP A 114 9.19 4.69 -20.24
N ARG A 115 10.37 4.08 -20.12
CA ARG A 115 11.16 3.66 -21.29
C ARG A 115 10.47 2.55 -22.08
N SER A 116 9.81 1.60 -21.42
CA SER A 116 8.99 0.57 -22.09
C SER A 116 7.81 1.18 -22.83
N ILE A 117 7.13 2.16 -22.22
CA ILE A 117 6.02 2.89 -22.81
C ILE A 117 6.47 3.64 -24.07
N CYS A 118 7.55 4.42 -24.01
CA CYS A 118 8.04 5.14 -25.18
C CYS A 118 8.55 4.21 -26.30
N ARG A 119 9.20 3.09 -25.96
CA ARG A 119 9.62 2.08 -26.95
C ARG A 119 8.45 1.43 -27.70
N SER A 120 7.29 1.27 -27.06
CA SER A 120 6.09 0.69 -27.71
C SER A 120 5.61 1.49 -28.93
N VAL A 121 5.91 2.79 -28.99
CA VAL A 121 5.63 3.70 -30.12
C VAL A 121 6.90 4.06 -30.91
N GLY A 122 7.94 3.22 -30.84
CA GLY A 122 9.19 3.38 -31.58
C GLY A 122 10.10 4.51 -31.11
N ARG A 123 9.83 5.16 -29.96
CA ARG A 123 10.66 6.25 -29.43
C ARG A 123 11.80 5.67 -28.57
N GLN A 124 13.03 6.06 -28.90
CA GLN A 124 14.23 5.71 -28.12
C GLN A 124 14.51 6.69 -26.95
N GLY A 125 13.98 7.92 -27.04
CA GLY A 125 14.08 8.95 -26.01
C GLY A 125 12.79 9.12 -25.19
N PRO A 126 12.74 10.11 -24.28
CA PRO A 126 11.53 10.43 -23.52
C PRO A 126 10.37 10.84 -24.44
N CYS A 127 9.15 10.58 -23.99
CA CYS A 127 7.91 10.86 -24.71
C CYS A 127 6.79 11.24 -23.72
N SER A 128 5.68 11.79 -24.21
CA SER A 128 4.50 11.99 -23.38
C SER A 128 3.84 10.64 -23.06
N ILE A 129 4.07 10.16 -21.83
CA ILE A 129 3.51 8.91 -21.31
C ILE A 129 1.98 8.93 -21.35
N GLU A 130 1.36 10.06 -21.00
CA GLU A 130 -0.09 10.22 -21.10
C GLU A 130 -0.58 10.05 -22.54
N ALA A 131 0.04 10.71 -23.52
CA ALA A 131 -0.37 10.63 -24.92
C ALA A 131 -0.27 9.19 -25.48
N VAL A 132 0.79 8.46 -25.13
CA VAL A 132 0.97 7.06 -25.55
C VAL A 132 -0.09 6.15 -24.92
N LEU A 133 -0.37 6.29 -23.61
CA LEU A 133 -1.35 5.45 -22.94
C LEU A 133 -2.79 5.73 -23.41
N ARG A 134 -3.11 7.00 -23.73
CA ARG A 134 -4.43 7.41 -24.25
C ARG A 134 -4.80 6.75 -25.59
N VAL A 135 -3.84 6.46 -26.46
CA VAL A 135 -4.14 5.83 -27.77
C VAL A 135 -4.22 4.30 -27.74
N THR A 136 -4.06 3.68 -26.57
CA THR A 136 -4.10 2.21 -26.45
C THR A 136 -5.53 1.65 -26.58
N PRO A 137 -5.72 0.44 -27.15
CA PRO A 137 -7.03 -0.18 -27.25
C PRO A 137 -7.73 -0.39 -25.89
N ARG A 138 -6.99 -0.78 -24.84
CA ARG A 138 -7.52 -0.95 -23.48
C ARG A 138 -8.05 0.36 -22.92
N PHE A 139 -7.31 1.46 -23.06
CA PHE A 139 -7.78 2.75 -22.56
C PHE A 139 -8.96 3.29 -23.39
N GLN A 140 -8.95 3.14 -24.72
CA GLN A 140 -10.08 3.54 -25.56
C GLN A 140 -11.37 2.78 -25.19
N SER A 141 -11.28 1.47 -24.92
CA SER A 141 -12.38 0.66 -24.39
C SER A 141 -12.88 1.17 -23.03
N LEU A 142 -11.98 1.56 -22.12
CA LEU A 142 -12.37 2.16 -20.84
C LEU A 142 -13.03 3.53 -21.00
N ASN A 143 -12.51 4.36 -21.91
CA ASN A 143 -12.98 5.72 -22.11
C ASN A 143 -14.41 5.74 -22.67
N GLN A 144 -14.72 4.81 -23.58
CA GLN A 144 -16.07 4.59 -24.13
C GLN A 144 -17.03 3.95 -23.12
N SER A 145 -16.53 3.24 -22.10
CA SER A 145 -17.38 2.59 -21.09
C SER A 145 -17.84 3.54 -19.99
N HIS A 146 -19.05 3.29 -19.47
CA HIS A 146 -19.56 3.88 -18.22
C HIS A 146 -19.32 3.01 -16.99
N LEU A 147 -18.85 1.76 -17.16
CA LEU A 147 -18.58 0.80 -16.08
C LEU A 147 -17.15 0.28 -16.18
N LEU A 148 -16.52 -0.03 -15.04
CA LEU A 148 -15.25 -0.73 -15.02
C LEU A 148 -15.54 -2.23 -15.17
N LEU A 149 -15.29 -2.77 -16.37
CA LEU A 149 -15.67 -4.14 -16.74
C LEU A 149 -14.48 -5.11 -16.62
N PRO A 150 -14.69 -6.37 -16.21
CA PRO A 150 -13.62 -7.36 -16.01
C PRO A 150 -12.64 -7.52 -17.17
N HIS A 151 -13.11 -7.47 -18.42
CA HIS A 151 -12.25 -7.62 -19.59
C HIS A 151 -11.26 -6.44 -19.77
N ILE A 152 -11.58 -5.26 -19.25
CA ILE A 152 -10.73 -4.06 -19.32
C ILE A 152 -9.55 -4.17 -18.35
N VAL A 153 -9.72 -4.87 -17.22
CA VAL A 153 -8.70 -5.04 -16.18
C VAL A 153 -8.03 -6.42 -16.19
N LYS A 154 -8.53 -7.36 -17.01
CA LYS A 154 -7.97 -8.70 -17.13
C LYS A 154 -6.50 -8.65 -17.56
N GLY A 155 -5.66 -9.46 -16.91
CA GLY A 155 -4.23 -9.56 -17.21
C GLY A 155 -3.36 -8.42 -16.69
N LEU A 156 -3.91 -7.48 -15.90
CA LEU A 156 -3.09 -6.53 -15.14
C LEU A 156 -2.36 -7.25 -14.00
N ALA A 157 -1.17 -6.75 -13.66
CA ALA A 157 -0.26 -7.40 -12.72
C ALA A 157 -0.74 -7.43 -11.24
N PRO A 158 -1.34 -6.35 -10.68
CA PRO A 158 -1.58 -6.28 -9.24
C PRO A 158 -2.56 -7.36 -8.71
N PRO A 159 -2.28 -7.99 -7.55
CA PRO A 159 -3.07 -9.09 -6.99
C PRO A 159 -4.60 -8.86 -6.86
N LEU A 160 -5.04 -7.62 -6.62
CA LEU A 160 -6.43 -7.18 -6.59
C LEU A 160 -7.20 -7.57 -7.86
N LEU A 161 -6.51 -7.66 -9.00
CA LEU A 161 -7.09 -7.89 -10.32
C LEU A 161 -6.81 -9.29 -10.87
N ARG A 162 -6.33 -10.20 -10.01
CA ARG A 162 -6.21 -11.63 -10.31
C ARG A 162 -7.56 -12.25 -10.65
N CYS A 163 -8.60 -11.90 -9.88
CA CYS A 163 -9.95 -12.46 -9.98
C CYS A 163 -11.01 -11.33 -10.06
N PRO A 164 -11.04 -10.57 -11.16
CA PRO A 164 -11.86 -9.37 -11.26
C PRO A 164 -13.34 -9.72 -11.45
N SER A 165 -14.12 -9.65 -10.37
CA SER A 165 -15.59 -9.70 -10.41
C SER A 165 -16.18 -8.32 -10.73
N GLN A 166 -17.43 -8.25 -11.20
CA GLN A 166 -18.06 -6.95 -11.43
C GLN A 166 -18.28 -6.20 -10.11
N ARG A 167 -18.72 -6.90 -9.06
CA ARG A 167 -18.98 -6.31 -7.73
C ARG A 167 -17.70 -5.78 -7.07
N LEU A 168 -16.54 -6.39 -7.32
CA LEU A 168 -15.24 -5.87 -6.90
C LEU A 168 -14.90 -4.56 -7.61
N LEU A 169 -15.11 -4.49 -8.94
CA LEU A 169 -14.82 -3.31 -9.75
C LEU A 169 -15.82 -2.17 -9.51
N ASP A 170 -17.08 -2.48 -9.25
CA ASP A 170 -18.09 -1.54 -8.78
C ASP A 170 -17.68 -0.93 -7.44
N ARG A 171 -17.08 -1.72 -6.52
CA ARG A 171 -16.53 -1.21 -5.26
C ARG A 171 -15.30 -0.32 -5.49
N VAL A 172 -14.42 -0.65 -6.44
CA VAL A 172 -13.29 0.23 -6.85
C VAL A 172 -13.83 1.59 -7.27
N VAL A 173 -14.75 1.64 -8.24
CA VAL A 173 -15.30 2.89 -8.78
C VAL A 173 -16.05 3.67 -7.70
N ARG A 174 -16.90 3.00 -6.92
CA ARG A 174 -17.70 3.60 -5.85
C ARG A 174 -16.87 4.24 -4.73
N ARG A 175 -15.63 3.78 -4.52
CA ARG A 175 -14.74 4.24 -3.45
C ARG A 175 -13.58 5.10 -3.93
N TYR A 176 -13.44 5.31 -5.24
CA TYR A 176 -12.39 6.15 -5.81
C TYR A 176 -12.62 7.62 -5.43
N ALA A 177 -11.81 8.12 -4.49
CA ALA A 177 -11.92 9.45 -3.89
C ALA A 177 -11.07 10.51 -4.61
N GLU A 178 -10.54 10.17 -5.78
CA GLU A 178 -9.74 11.06 -6.64
C GLU A 178 -10.59 11.79 -7.70
N VAL A 179 -11.92 11.67 -7.61
CA VAL A 179 -12.93 12.36 -8.42
C VAL A 179 -13.89 13.14 -7.51
N VAL A 180 -14.61 14.11 -8.08
CA VAL A 180 -15.50 15.01 -7.33
C VAL A 180 -16.72 14.30 -6.75
N ASP A 181 -17.40 13.46 -7.55
CA ASP A 181 -18.69 12.83 -7.20
C ASP A 181 -18.53 11.35 -6.77
N VAL A 182 -17.99 11.14 -5.57
CA VAL A 182 -17.76 9.79 -5.01
C VAL A 182 -19.09 9.10 -4.66
N GLY A 183 -19.18 7.78 -4.91
CA GLY A 183 -20.29 6.93 -4.42
C GLY A 183 -21.12 6.24 -5.50
N SER A 184 -20.95 6.62 -6.78
CA SER A 184 -21.56 5.93 -7.93
C SER A 184 -20.71 4.73 -8.39
N ILE A 185 -21.36 3.69 -8.92
CA ILE A 185 -20.68 2.59 -9.64
C ILE A 185 -20.39 2.93 -11.12
N GLN A 186 -20.98 4.02 -11.63
CA GLN A 186 -20.81 4.47 -13.02
C GLN A 186 -19.77 5.59 -13.13
N MET A 187 -18.79 5.42 -14.02
CA MET A 187 -17.74 6.38 -14.36
C MET A 187 -18.23 7.47 -15.35
N LYS A 188 -19.49 7.92 -15.23
CA LYS A 188 -20.04 8.99 -16.09
C LYS A 188 -19.50 10.39 -15.75
N HIS A 189 -19.19 10.61 -14.48
CA HIS A 189 -18.60 11.86 -13.97
C HIS A 189 -17.06 11.85 -14.01
N PHE A 190 -16.43 10.75 -14.42
CA PHE A 190 -14.99 10.65 -14.58
C PHE A 190 -14.59 11.33 -15.89
N SER A 191 -13.63 12.26 -15.83
CA SER A 191 -12.96 12.75 -17.04
C SER A 191 -12.10 11.64 -17.68
N GLU A 192 -11.68 11.84 -18.93
CA GLU A 192 -10.69 10.97 -19.59
C GLU A 192 -9.42 10.82 -18.72
N ARG A 193 -8.98 11.91 -18.07
CA ARG A 193 -7.82 11.94 -17.19
C ARG A 193 -8.02 11.06 -15.94
N ASP A 194 -9.22 11.07 -15.36
CA ASP A 194 -9.54 10.27 -14.17
C ASP A 194 -9.62 8.78 -14.51
N LYS A 195 -10.22 8.44 -15.65
CA LYS A 195 -10.22 7.06 -16.18
C LYS A 195 -8.80 6.57 -16.42
N LEU A 196 -7.93 7.42 -16.99
CA LEU A 196 -6.53 7.06 -17.27
C LEU A 196 -5.73 6.87 -15.99
N ARG A 197 -5.93 7.78 -15.02
CA ARG A 197 -5.33 7.70 -13.68
C ARG A 197 -5.74 6.42 -12.96
N LEU A 198 -7.04 6.10 -12.96
CA LEU A 198 -7.56 4.85 -12.39
C LEU A 198 -6.93 3.62 -13.06
N LEU A 199 -6.91 3.56 -14.41
CA LEU A 199 -6.30 2.43 -15.13
C LEU A 199 -4.80 2.29 -14.88
N TYR A 200 -4.06 3.40 -14.82
CA TYR A 200 -2.64 3.40 -14.50
C TYR A 200 -2.38 2.91 -13.06
N THR A 201 -3.17 3.36 -12.08
CA THR A 201 -3.10 2.87 -10.70
C THR A 201 -3.41 1.37 -10.62
N LEU A 202 -4.49 0.92 -11.27
CA LEU A 202 -4.87 -0.50 -11.39
C LEU A 202 -3.78 -1.37 -12.03
N ALA A 203 -2.95 -0.80 -12.92
CA ALA A 203 -1.87 -1.51 -13.59
C ALA A 203 -0.55 -1.51 -12.81
N VAL A 204 -0.22 -0.43 -12.08
CA VAL A 204 1.09 -0.25 -11.42
C VAL A 204 1.08 -0.69 -9.96
N ASN A 205 0.14 -0.18 -9.16
CA ASN A 205 0.07 -0.49 -7.73
C ASN A 205 -1.33 -0.20 -7.17
N GLN A 206 -1.93 -1.25 -6.64
CA GLN A 206 -3.25 -1.29 -6.03
C GLN A 206 -3.37 -0.66 -4.64
N GLN A 207 -2.26 -0.41 -3.94
CA GLN A 207 -2.26 0.07 -2.55
C GLN A 207 -3.24 1.23 -2.28
N PRO A 208 -3.28 2.33 -3.08
CA PRO A 208 -4.21 3.42 -2.81
C PRO A 208 -5.68 2.98 -2.99
N LEU A 209 -5.95 2.02 -3.87
CA LEU A 209 -7.30 1.49 -4.09
C LEU A 209 -7.74 0.60 -2.93
N ILE A 210 -6.87 -0.26 -2.40
CA ILE A 210 -7.17 -1.06 -1.20
C ILE A 210 -7.51 -0.16 -0.02
N LEU A 211 -6.69 0.87 0.26
CA LEU A 211 -6.91 1.80 1.37
C LEU A 211 -8.22 2.61 1.24
N GLN A 212 -8.69 2.85 0.01
CA GLN A 212 -9.97 3.52 -0.28
C GLN A 212 -11.17 2.56 -0.22
N MET A 213 -11.01 1.35 -0.76
CA MET A 213 -12.05 0.32 -0.79
C MET A 213 -12.34 -0.25 0.59
N PHE A 214 -11.35 -0.31 1.46
CA PHE A 214 -11.42 -0.95 2.77
C PHE A 214 -10.92 0.04 3.85
N PRO A 215 -11.67 1.13 4.11
CA PRO A 215 -11.19 2.19 4.99
C PRO A 215 -11.23 1.75 6.46
N GLY A 216 -10.24 2.16 7.25
CA GLY A 216 -10.19 1.83 8.69
C GLY A 216 -11.35 2.38 9.52
N THR A 217 -12.07 3.40 9.03
CA THR A 217 -13.32 3.89 9.60
C THR A 217 -14.48 2.89 9.50
N GLU A 218 -14.38 1.88 8.62
CA GLU A 218 -15.31 0.75 8.50
C GLU A 218 -14.78 -0.51 9.21
N GLY A 219 -13.79 -0.36 10.10
CA GLY A 219 -13.22 -1.46 10.90
C GLY A 219 -12.10 -2.26 10.23
N TRP A 220 -11.66 -1.85 9.04
CA TRP A 220 -10.58 -2.54 8.32
C TRP A 220 -9.19 -2.21 8.89
N PRO A 221 -8.23 -3.15 8.84
CA PRO A 221 -6.89 -2.99 9.44
C PRO A 221 -5.93 -2.17 8.54
N PHE A 222 -6.42 -1.09 7.93
CA PHE A 222 -5.68 -0.26 6.97
C PHE A 222 -5.53 1.20 7.45
N PRO A 223 -4.36 1.84 7.22
CA PRO A 223 -4.14 3.23 7.60
C PRO A 223 -5.04 4.18 6.79
N ARG A 224 -5.37 5.34 7.39
CA ARG A 224 -6.19 6.36 6.73
C ARG A 224 -5.49 6.92 5.50
N TYR A 225 -6.07 6.67 4.32
CA TYR A 225 -5.69 7.34 3.07
C TYR A 225 -5.96 8.84 3.15
N GLN A 226 -5.03 9.65 2.63
CA GLN A 226 -5.13 11.13 2.61
C GLN A 226 -5.34 11.68 1.19
N GLY A 227 -5.02 10.90 0.15
CA GLY A 227 -5.14 11.26 -1.26
C GLY A 227 -3.88 10.95 -2.06
N SER A 228 -3.90 11.29 -3.34
CA SER A 228 -2.76 11.19 -4.24
C SER A 228 -2.68 12.37 -5.21
N CYS A 229 -1.51 12.52 -5.85
CA CYS A 229 -1.34 13.31 -7.06
C CYS A 229 -0.42 12.55 -8.02
N GLY A 230 -0.83 12.40 -9.28
CA GLY A 230 0.00 11.78 -10.32
C GLY A 230 0.43 10.37 -9.92
N ARG A 231 1.72 10.19 -9.62
CA ARG A 231 2.31 8.92 -9.15
C ARG A 231 2.70 8.92 -7.67
N LEU A 232 2.33 9.95 -6.91
CA LEU A 232 2.59 10.09 -5.47
C LEU A 232 1.28 9.90 -4.71
N MET A 233 1.30 9.16 -3.61
CA MET A 233 0.16 8.97 -2.71
C MET A 233 0.54 9.18 -1.25
N VAL A 234 -0.43 9.53 -0.40
CA VAL A 234 -0.22 9.89 1.00
C VAL A 234 -1.21 9.13 1.91
N TRP A 235 -0.71 8.58 3.01
CA TRP A 235 -1.52 7.94 4.05
C TRP A 235 -0.96 8.19 5.46
N ALA A 236 -1.73 7.86 6.50
CA ALA A 236 -1.29 8.00 7.89
C ALA A 236 -0.05 7.14 8.20
N SER A 237 0.91 7.71 8.92
CA SER A 237 2.13 6.99 9.32
C SER A 237 1.87 5.99 10.45
N SER A 238 2.86 5.14 10.71
CA SER A 238 2.88 4.19 11.82
C SER A 238 4.33 3.90 12.24
N ARG A 239 4.51 3.23 13.37
CA ARG A 239 5.80 2.70 13.79
C ARG A 239 6.02 1.33 13.14
N PRO A 240 7.18 1.06 12.52
CA PRO A 240 7.40 -0.22 11.84
C PRO A 240 7.45 -1.39 12.82
N LEU A 241 6.94 -2.55 12.42
CA LEU A 241 6.85 -3.73 13.28
C LEU A 241 8.23 -4.32 13.66
N TRP A 242 9.23 -4.22 12.77
CA TRP A 242 10.55 -4.82 12.98
C TRP A 242 11.28 -4.32 14.23
N GLY A 243 10.92 -3.16 14.78
CA GLY A 243 11.47 -2.65 16.04
C GLY A 243 11.17 -3.51 17.27
N LEU A 244 10.35 -4.56 17.16
CA LEU A 244 10.10 -5.54 18.22
C LEU A 244 10.93 -6.84 18.10
N TYR A 245 11.53 -7.11 16.93
CA TYR A 245 12.24 -8.37 16.68
C TYR A 245 13.52 -8.46 17.53
N GLY A 246 13.85 -9.65 18.03
CA GLY A 246 15.09 -9.94 18.76
C GLY A 246 15.24 -9.33 20.16
N SER A 247 14.34 -8.43 20.61
CA SER A 247 14.56 -7.74 21.89
C SER A 247 14.32 -8.63 23.11
N SER A 248 15.23 -8.61 24.08
CA SER A 248 15.30 -9.61 25.17
C SER A 248 14.64 -9.17 26.50
N ARG A 249 13.85 -8.09 26.53
CA ARG A 249 13.18 -7.64 27.79
C ARG A 249 11.79 -8.27 27.93
N GLY A 250 11.44 -8.64 29.17
CA GLY A 250 10.16 -9.30 29.47
C GLY A 250 8.91 -8.48 29.08
N TRP A 251 8.95 -7.16 29.21
CA TRP A 251 7.80 -6.32 28.81
C TRP A 251 7.62 -6.22 27.28
N GLU A 252 8.69 -6.36 26.50
CA GLU A 252 8.65 -6.38 25.03
C GLU A 252 8.14 -7.74 24.52
N PHE A 253 8.33 -8.83 25.29
CA PHE A 253 7.75 -10.14 24.98
C PHE A 253 6.22 -10.11 25.03
N ILE A 254 5.62 -9.52 26.07
CA ILE A 254 4.15 -9.37 26.17
C ILE A 254 3.59 -8.54 25.00
N GLN A 255 4.32 -7.50 24.57
CA GLN A 255 3.96 -6.72 23.38
C GLN A 255 4.00 -7.57 22.10
N ARG A 256 5.03 -8.41 21.92
CA ARG A 256 5.12 -9.33 20.77
C ARG A 256 4.00 -10.39 20.76
N VAL A 257 3.61 -10.89 21.93
CA VAL A 257 2.49 -11.84 22.08
C VAL A 257 1.16 -11.19 21.68
N ASP A 258 0.89 -9.96 22.13
CA ASP A 258 -0.31 -9.22 21.72
C ASP A 258 -0.32 -8.94 20.21
N VAL A 259 0.82 -8.51 19.64
CA VAL A 259 1.00 -8.31 18.20
C VAL A 259 0.76 -9.60 17.41
N ALA A 260 1.31 -10.73 17.86
CA ALA A 260 1.12 -12.02 17.20
C ALA A 260 -0.36 -12.45 17.20
N TYR A 261 -1.07 -12.25 18.31
CA TYR A 261 -2.51 -12.47 18.39
C TYR A 261 -3.29 -11.54 17.45
N GLN A 262 -2.95 -10.24 17.43
CA GLN A 262 -3.57 -9.27 16.53
C GLN A 262 -3.35 -9.63 15.05
N LEU A 263 -2.15 -10.07 14.66
CA LEU A 263 -1.84 -10.50 13.29
C LEU A 263 -2.69 -11.71 12.86
N LEU A 264 -2.87 -12.69 13.74
CA LEU A 264 -3.73 -13.85 13.50
C LEU A 264 -5.20 -13.42 13.34
N GLN A 265 -5.71 -12.58 14.24
CA GLN A 265 -7.07 -12.04 14.20
C GLN A 265 -7.32 -11.21 12.92
N ILE A 266 -6.39 -10.34 12.54
CA ILE A 266 -6.43 -9.57 11.29
C ILE A 266 -6.50 -10.52 10.09
N THR A 267 -5.64 -11.53 10.05
CA THR A 267 -5.59 -12.48 8.93
C THR A 267 -6.88 -13.29 8.80
N GLN A 268 -7.49 -13.70 9.92
CA GLN A 268 -8.80 -14.35 9.91
C GLN A 268 -9.91 -13.43 9.40
N GLY A 269 -9.94 -12.16 9.83
CA GLY A 269 -10.95 -11.17 9.39
C GLY A 269 -10.82 -10.76 7.92
N LEU A 270 -9.60 -10.74 7.38
CA LEU A 270 -9.39 -10.58 5.93
C LEU A 270 -10.00 -11.73 5.13
N GLY A 271 -9.93 -12.97 5.66
CA GLY A 271 -10.56 -14.14 5.04
C GLY A 271 -12.07 -14.25 5.26
N HIS A 272 -12.59 -13.75 6.38
CA HIS A 272 -13.99 -13.88 6.79
C HIS A 272 -14.55 -12.52 7.24
N ASN A 273 -15.36 -11.90 6.39
CA ASN A 273 -15.97 -10.59 6.66
C ASN A 273 -17.38 -10.49 6.03
N SER A 274 -18.14 -9.50 6.50
CA SER A 274 -19.53 -9.25 6.10
C SER A 274 -19.71 -8.79 4.64
N LEU A 275 -18.63 -8.54 3.89
CA LEU A 275 -18.70 -8.17 2.48
C LEU A 275 -18.52 -9.36 1.53
N GLY A 276 -18.21 -10.56 2.04
CA GLY A 276 -17.97 -11.74 1.20
C GLY A 276 -16.77 -11.57 0.25
N PHE A 277 -15.73 -10.83 0.66
CA PHE A 277 -14.46 -10.77 -0.07
C PHE A 277 -13.38 -11.51 0.71
N LEU A 278 -12.69 -12.45 0.07
CA LEU A 278 -11.45 -13.04 0.60
C LEU A 278 -10.30 -12.09 0.26
N LEU A 279 -9.79 -11.36 1.25
CA LEU A 279 -8.53 -10.62 1.15
C LEU A 279 -7.40 -11.55 1.61
N TYR A 280 -6.34 -11.66 0.83
CA TYR A 280 -5.27 -12.62 1.11
C TYR A 280 -3.87 -12.09 0.73
N TYR A 281 -2.85 -12.56 1.43
CA TYR A 281 -1.46 -12.18 1.17
C TYR A 281 -0.90 -13.00 -0.01
N THR A 282 -0.37 -12.33 -1.05
CA THR A 282 0.43 -13.02 -2.09
C THR A 282 1.87 -13.23 -1.67
N ARG A 283 2.40 -12.31 -0.86
CA ARG A 283 3.71 -12.33 -0.20
C ARG A 283 3.58 -11.58 1.13
N LEU A 284 4.50 -11.82 2.06
CA LEU A 284 4.70 -10.99 3.25
C LEU A 284 6.10 -10.38 3.20
N GLU A 285 6.18 -9.08 3.49
CA GLU A 285 7.39 -8.27 3.50
C GLU A 285 7.51 -7.64 4.91
N GLU A 286 8.72 -7.37 5.41
CA GLU A 286 8.95 -7.10 6.85
C GLU A 286 8.32 -5.77 7.34
N ASP A 287 8.08 -4.84 6.42
CA ASP A 287 7.49 -3.51 6.61
C ASP A 287 6.00 -3.45 6.19
N MET A 288 5.40 -4.59 5.83
CA MET A 288 3.98 -4.71 5.50
C MET A 288 3.05 -4.39 6.68
N PHE A 289 3.56 -4.48 7.92
CA PHE A 289 2.81 -4.19 9.14
C PHE A 289 3.45 -3.08 9.96
N GLY A 290 2.60 -2.27 10.60
CA GLY A 290 2.98 -1.21 11.51
C GLY A 290 2.09 -1.15 12.75
N LEU A 291 2.54 -0.37 13.73
CA LEU A 291 1.90 -0.15 15.02
C LEU A 291 1.43 1.29 15.14
N LEU A 292 0.21 1.49 15.63
CA LEU A 292 -0.26 2.78 16.13
C LEU A 292 0.28 3.04 17.56
N ASP A 293 0.11 4.27 18.04
CA ASP A 293 0.51 4.68 19.38
C ASP A 293 -0.21 3.87 20.49
N ASP A 294 -1.44 3.44 20.23
CA ASP A 294 -2.23 2.56 21.11
C ASP A 294 -1.93 1.05 20.94
N GLN A 295 -0.83 0.71 20.29
CA GLN A 295 -0.33 -0.65 20.06
C GLN A 295 -1.18 -1.53 19.15
N ARG A 296 -2.18 -0.97 18.46
CA ARG A 296 -2.88 -1.70 17.40
C ARG A 296 -1.99 -1.95 16.18
N VAL A 297 -2.04 -3.17 15.66
CA VAL A 297 -1.40 -3.59 14.41
C VAL A 297 -2.27 -3.18 13.22
N PHE A 298 -1.65 -2.61 12.20
CA PHE A 298 -2.27 -2.25 10.93
C PHE A 298 -1.39 -2.72 9.76
N ILE A 299 -1.99 -2.93 8.61
CA ILE A 299 -1.33 -3.30 7.36
C ILE A 299 -0.95 -2.01 6.62
N THR A 300 0.34 -1.67 6.67
CA THR A 300 0.92 -0.44 6.13
C THR A 300 1.15 -0.49 4.63
N ASP A 301 1.55 -1.66 4.12
CA ASP A 301 1.58 -1.92 2.68
C ASP A 301 0.48 -2.90 2.26
N ALA A 302 -0.29 -2.49 1.26
CA ALA A 302 -1.34 -3.30 0.65
C ALA A 302 -1.02 -3.70 -0.80
N SER A 303 0.20 -3.42 -1.30
CA SER A 303 0.63 -3.75 -2.67
C SER A 303 0.58 -5.26 -2.99
N SER A 304 0.69 -6.11 -1.98
CA SER A 304 0.73 -7.58 -2.09
C SER A 304 -0.61 -8.28 -1.79
N ILE A 305 -1.69 -7.55 -1.49
CA ILE A 305 -2.98 -8.11 -1.08
C ILE A 305 -3.85 -8.48 -2.28
N GLY A 306 -4.07 -9.77 -2.51
CA GLY A 306 -5.09 -10.20 -3.46
C GLY A 306 -6.50 -10.10 -2.88
N VAL A 307 -7.49 -9.95 -3.76
CA VAL A 307 -8.90 -9.94 -3.40
C VAL A 307 -9.66 -10.91 -4.30
N ILE A 308 -10.49 -11.76 -3.70
CA ILE A 308 -11.42 -12.65 -4.39
C ILE A 308 -12.84 -12.35 -3.91
N ASP A 309 -13.77 -12.26 -4.86
CA ASP A 309 -15.20 -12.16 -4.58
C ASP A 309 -15.79 -13.57 -4.35
N LEU A 310 -16.26 -13.84 -3.14
CA LEU A 310 -16.85 -15.14 -2.79
C LEU A 310 -18.33 -15.24 -3.17
N GLU A 311 -19.03 -14.13 -3.39
CA GLU A 311 -20.45 -14.11 -3.78
C GLU A 311 -20.65 -14.27 -5.29
N GLN A 312 -19.81 -13.61 -6.10
CA GLN A 312 -19.83 -13.80 -7.56
C GLN A 312 -19.04 -15.04 -8.02
N GLY A 313 -18.33 -15.70 -7.10
CA GLY A 313 -17.53 -16.89 -7.36
C GLY A 313 -16.25 -16.61 -8.14
N LEU A 314 -15.50 -17.69 -8.42
CA LEU A 314 -14.28 -17.59 -9.21
C LEU A 314 -14.64 -17.47 -10.70
N PRO A 315 -14.14 -16.46 -11.44
CA PRO A 315 -14.28 -16.45 -12.88
C PRO A 315 -13.54 -17.66 -13.47
N PRO A 316 -14.02 -18.26 -14.58
CA PRO A 316 -13.34 -19.38 -15.21
C PRO A 316 -11.91 -18.96 -15.59
N ASP A 317 -10.94 -19.76 -15.17
CA ASP A 317 -9.54 -19.53 -15.50
C ASP A 317 -9.39 -19.43 -17.03
N PRO A 318 -8.68 -18.42 -17.56
CA PRO A 318 -8.56 -18.26 -19.00
C PRO A 318 -7.93 -19.51 -19.61
N PRO A 319 -8.40 -19.97 -20.80
CA PRO A 319 -7.72 -21.04 -21.51
C PRO A 319 -6.25 -20.65 -21.69
N SER A 320 -5.36 -21.63 -21.58
CA SER A 320 -3.90 -21.46 -21.61
C SER A 320 -3.41 -20.97 -22.98
N GLN A 321 -3.68 -19.69 -23.28
CA GLN A 321 -3.23 -19.05 -24.50
C GLN A 321 -1.72 -18.84 -24.42
N THR A 322 -1.03 -19.60 -25.27
CA THR A 322 0.39 -19.50 -25.60
C THR A 322 0.74 -18.21 -26.35
N GLY A 323 -0.23 -17.34 -26.62
CA GLY A 323 -0.04 -16.01 -27.20
C GLY A 323 0.37 -14.95 -26.18
N SER A 324 1.15 -13.98 -26.64
CA SER A 324 1.47 -12.74 -25.91
C SER A 324 0.28 -11.76 -25.89
N GLY A 325 -0.83 -12.16 -25.27
CA GLY A 325 -2.05 -11.35 -25.17
C GLY A 325 -2.01 -10.22 -24.13
N GLY A 326 -0.82 -9.86 -23.64
CA GLY A 326 -0.61 -8.73 -22.74
C GLY A 326 -0.31 -7.46 -23.54
N ASP A 327 -1.02 -6.38 -23.20
CA ASP A 327 -0.71 -5.04 -23.68
C ASP A 327 0.27 -4.32 -22.75
N ILE A 328 0.59 -3.07 -23.09
CA ILE A 328 1.47 -2.20 -22.33
C ILE A 328 1.14 -2.11 -20.82
N PHE A 329 -0.15 -2.08 -20.46
CA PHE A 329 -0.60 -2.01 -19.07
C PHE A 329 -0.36 -3.30 -18.29
N SER A 330 -0.36 -4.46 -18.97
CA SER A 330 -0.21 -5.78 -18.34
C SER A 330 1.17 -5.96 -17.66
N CYS A 331 2.16 -5.18 -18.08
CA CYS A 331 3.56 -5.28 -17.63
C CYS A 331 4.03 -4.12 -16.73
N LEU A 332 3.21 -3.09 -16.50
CA LEU A 332 3.65 -1.92 -15.73
C LEU A 332 3.94 -2.30 -14.27
N GLY A 333 4.91 -1.61 -13.65
CA GLY A 333 5.32 -1.86 -12.27
C GLY A 333 6.12 -3.15 -12.03
N GLN A 334 6.11 -4.13 -12.95
CA GLN A 334 6.70 -5.46 -12.71
C GLN A 334 8.24 -5.50 -12.72
N GLY A 335 8.91 -4.57 -13.41
CA GLY A 335 10.38 -4.49 -13.47
C GLY A 335 11.11 -5.61 -14.23
N ALA A 336 10.49 -6.77 -14.44
CA ALA A 336 11.05 -7.94 -15.09
C ALA A 336 10.57 -8.09 -16.56
N SER A 337 11.41 -8.73 -17.38
CA SER A 337 11.07 -9.20 -18.73
C SER A 337 11.54 -10.66 -18.87
N PRO A 338 10.68 -11.61 -19.27
CA PRO A 338 9.25 -11.45 -19.56
C PRO A 338 8.44 -11.08 -18.31
N CYS A 339 7.29 -10.42 -18.52
CA CYS A 339 6.39 -10.02 -17.45
C CYS A 339 5.78 -11.25 -16.77
N HIS A 340 5.67 -11.24 -15.45
CA HIS A 340 5.04 -12.31 -14.69
C HIS A 340 3.53 -12.34 -14.97
N ARG A 341 2.97 -13.55 -15.10
CA ARG A 341 1.53 -13.78 -15.19
C ARG A 341 1.03 -14.22 -13.81
N SER A 342 0.03 -13.52 -13.29
CA SER A 342 -0.64 -13.91 -12.04
C SER A 342 -1.20 -15.34 -12.16
N PRO A 343 -1.05 -16.19 -11.12
CA PRO A 343 -1.51 -17.57 -11.20
C PRO A 343 -3.05 -17.70 -11.22
N PRO A 344 -3.61 -18.86 -11.58
CA PRO A 344 -5.06 -19.13 -11.66
C PRO A 344 -5.82 -18.73 -10.39
N CYS A 345 -7.08 -18.30 -10.51
CA CYS A 345 -7.90 -17.91 -9.36
C CYS A 345 -8.12 -19.07 -8.38
N SER A 346 -8.32 -20.26 -8.95
CA SER A 346 -8.44 -21.55 -8.28
C SER A 346 -7.21 -21.96 -7.43
N SER A 347 -6.04 -21.31 -7.62
CA SER A 347 -4.81 -21.67 -6.89
C SER A 347 -4.69 -21.04 -5.50
N VAL A 348 -5.59 -20.13 -5.11
CA VAL A 348 -5.53 -19.46 -3.79
C VAL A 348 -6.16 -20.36 -2.75
N ARG A 349 -5.38 -20.81 -1.77
CA ARG A 349 -5.88 -21.60 -0.63
C ARG A 349 -6.47 -20.70 0.45
N PRO A 350 -7.56 -21.12 1.13
CA PRO A 350 -8.13 -20.40 2.28
C PRO A 350 -7.10 -20.05 3.37
N THR A 351 -6.13 -20.93 3.61
CA THR A 351 -5.11 -20.75 4.66
C THR A 351 -3.82 -20.08 4.20
N GLN A 352 -3.70 -19.69 2.92
CA GLN A 352 -2.44 -19.18 2.34
C GLN A 352 -1.84 -18.04 3.16
N SER A 353 -2.66 -17.06 3.56
CA SER A 353 -2.23 -15.92 4.39
C SER A 353 -1.71 -16.34 5.76
N LEU A 354 -2.34 -17.34 6.39
CA LEU A 354 -1.96 -17.86 7.70
C LEU A 354 -0.64 -18.63 7.61
N THR A 355 -0.48 -19.48 6.60
CA THR A 355 0.78 -20.18 6.34
C THR A 355 1.93 -19.20 6.12
N LEU A 356 1.75 -18.19 5.25
CA LEU A 356 2.75 -17.13 5.06
C LEU A 356 3.11 -16.42 6.38
N LEU A 357 2.11 -16.07 7.19
CA LEU A 357 2.29 -15.39 8.48
C LEU A 357 3.09 -16.26 9.48
N CYS A 358 2.74 -17.54 9.56
CA CYS A 358 3.40 -18.55 10.39
C CYS A 358 4.82 -18.91 9.90
N THR A 359 5.11 -18.81 8.60
CA THR A 359 6.47 -19.01 8.07
C THR A 359 7.36 -17.77 8.31
N ALA A 360 6.85 -16.57 8.04
CA ALA A 360 7.70 -15.37 7.93
C ALA A 360 7.80 -14.52 9.21
N LEU A 361 6.70 -14.34 9.96
CA LEU A 361 6.63 -13.31 11.01
C LEU A 361 6.44 -13.86 12.42
N LEU A 362 5.50 -14.80 12.63
CA LEU A 362 5.23 -15.31 13.97
C LEU A 362 6.44 -15.98 14.65
N PRO A 363 7.33 -16.71 13.94
CA PRO A 363 8.54 -17.26 14.54
C PRO A 363 9.43 -16.16 15.13
N ARG A 364 9.58 -15.02 14.45
CA ARG A 364 10.38 -13.86 14.93
C ARG A 364 9.74 -13.10 16.09
N LEU A 365 8.43 -13.22 16.27
CA LEU A 365 7.70 -12.61 17.38
C LEU A 365 7.66 -13.51 18.62
N LEU A 366 7.46 -14.82 18.43
CA LEU A 366 7.15 -15.77 19.50
C LEU A 366 8.33 -16.64 19.92
N LEU A 367 9.30 -16.90 19.04
CA LEU A 367 10.49 -17.69 19.37
C LEU A 367 11.63 -16.75 19.75
N THR A 368 12.02 -16.78 21.02
CA THR A 368 13.24 -16.14 21.51
C THR A 368 14.47 -17.00 21.22
N GLU A 369 15.60 -16.37 20.89
CA GLU A 369 16.85 -17.13 20.72
C GLU A 369 17.28 -17.76 22.05
N ARG A 370 17.56 -19.08 22.01
CA ARG A 370 18.11 -19.82 23.16
C ARG A 370 19.57 -19.43 23.37
N GLY A 371 19.81 -18.28 24.00
CA GLY A 371 21.16 -17.77 24.28
C GLY A 371 21.32 -16.95 25.57
N ALA A 372 20.24 -16.45 26.17
CA ALA A 372 20.33 -15.70 27.43
C ALA A 372 20.26 -16.64 28.65
N GLN A 373 21.41 -16.83 29.32
CA GLN A 373 21.53 -17.57 30.57
C GLN A 373 20.59 -16.97 31.66
N PRO A 374 19.78 -17.78 32.38
CA PRO A 374 18.94 -17.27 33.47
C PRO A 374 19.78 -17.05 34.75
N THR A 375 20.46 -15.90 34.86
CA THR A 375 21.11 -15.43 36.09
C THR A 375 20.28 -14.36 36.81
N ARG A 376 19.02 -14.71 37.18
CA ARG A 376 18.24 -14.08 38.25
C ARG A 376 17.02 -14.93 38.63
N LEU A 377 16.43 -14.61 39.78
CA LEU A 377 15.30 -15.32 40.40
C LEU A 377 13.99 -15.12 39.62
N PRO A 378 13.04 -16.08 39.67
CA PRO A 378 11.85 -16.03 38.85
C PRO A 378 10.92 -14.87 39.21
N MET A 379 10.56 -14.07 38.20
CA MET A 379 9.42 -13.15 38.27
C MET A 379 8.14 -13.84 37.80
N GLU A 380 7.00 -13.37 38.30
CA GLU A 380 5.68 -13.76 37.79
C GLU A 380 5.62 -13.51 36.27
N GLY A 381 5.36 -14.58 35.51
CA GLY A 381 5.44 -14.63 34.04
C GLY A 381 6.40 -15.70 33.47
N GLU A 382 7.43 -16.14 34.21
CA GLU A 382 8.36 -17.17 33.73
C GLU A 382 7.71 -18.56 33.57
N ALA A 383 6.75 -18.90 34.44
CA ALA A 383 6.01 -20.15 34.36
C ALA A 383 5.10 -20.23 33.11
N GLU A 384 4.57 -19.09 32.66
CA GLU A 384 3.71 -18.99 31.48
C GLU A 384 4.54 -19.01 30.19
N ALA A 385 5.66 -18.27 30.16
CA ALA A 385 6.66 -18.39 29.10
C ALA A 385 7.17 -19.84 28.94
N GLY A 386 7.30 -20.58 30.04
CA GLY A 386 7.67 -22.00 30.05
C GLY A 386 6.64 -22.94 29.41
N ARG A 387 5.34 -22.63 29.47
CA ARG A 387 4.29 -23.36 28.72
C ARG A 387 4.38 -23.03 27.23
N LEU A 388 4.52 -21.73 26.91
CA LEU A 388 4.61 -21.25 25.54
C LEU A 388 5.79 -21.88 24.78
N ALA A 389 6.91 -22.09 25.46
CA ALA A 389 8.13 -22.67 24.91
C ALA A 389 8.01 -24.14 24.42
N ARG A 390 6.92 -24.86 24.72
CA ARG A 390 6.68 -26.24 24.24
C ARG A 390 5.69 -26.30 23.08
N ASP A 391 4.52 -25.68 23.24
CA ASP A 391 3.41 -25.91 22.30
C ASP A 391 3.46 -24.98 21.08
N VAL A 392 3.94 -23.74 21.24
CA VAL A 392 4.01 -22.78 20.12
C VAL A 392 4.92 -23.23 18.98
N PRO A 393 6.13 -23.78 19.19
CA PRO A 393 6.95 -24.32 18.10
C PRO A 393 6.24 -25.42 17.29
N LEU A 394 5.44 -26.27 17.96
CA LEU A 394 4.69 -27.36 17.30
C LEU A 394 3.53 -26.80 16.47
N LEU A 395 2.75 -25.86 17.03
CA LEU A 395 1.63 -25.22 16.35
C LEU A 395 2.08 -24.36 15.17
N LEU A 396 3.19 -23.62 15.32
CA LEU A 396 3.81 -22.88 14.22
C LEU A 396 4.31 -23.81 13.12
N GLY A 397 4.92 -24.95 13.47
CA GLY A 397 5.35 -25.96 12.50
C GLY A 397 4.18 -26.50 11.65
N VAL A 398 3.03 -26.79 12.26
CA VAL A 398 1.82 -27.22 11.54
C VAL A 398 1.23 -26.09 10.68
N CYS A 399 1.23 -24.85 11.18
CA CYS A 399 0.67 -23.71 10.46
C CYS A 399 1.52 -23.29 9.24
N ALA A 400 2.85 -23.33 9.39
CA ALA A 400 3.83 -22.91 8.38
C ALA A 400 4.07 -23.96 7.27
N ASP A 401 3.54 -25.17 7.41
CA ASP A 401 3.68 -26.26 6.43
C ASP A 401 2.53 -26.25 5.40
N PRO A 402 2.80 -25.85 4.14
CA PRO A 402 1.78 -25.81 3.10
C PRO A 402 1.31 -27.21 2.65
N SER A 403 1.95 -28.31 3.07
CA SER A 403 1.44 -29.66 2.77
C SER A 403 0.26 -30.08 3.66
N GLN A 404 0.06 -29.40 4.79
CA GLN A 404 -1.04 -29.69 5.71
C GLN A 404 -2.41 -29.31 5.09
N PRO A 405 -3.49 -30.05 5.38
CA PRO A 405 -4.83 -29.71 4.93
C PRO A 405 -5.37 -28.47 5.67
N ASP A 406 -6.21 -27.68 5.01
CA ASP A 406 -6.69 -26.37 5.51
C ASP A 406 -7.28 -26.45 6.93
N TRP A 407 -8.10 -27.47 7.22
CA TRP A 407 -8.72 -27.66 8.54
C TRP A 407 -7.69 -27.81 9.67
N ARG A 408 -6.54 -28.43 9.39
CA ARG A 408 -5.48 -28.68 10.37
C ARG A 408 -4.63 -27.44 10.63
N ILE A 409 -4.39 -26.64 9.59
CA ILE A 409 -3.76 -25.31 9.73
C ILE A 409 -4.68 -24.39 10.55
N MET A 410 -5.98 -24.36 10.24
CA MET A 410 -6.97 -23.58 10.99
C MET A 410 -7.07 -24.01 12.46
N ALA A 411 -7.07 -25.32 12.74
CA ALA A 411 -7.05 -25.84 14.11
C ALA A 411 -5.77 -25.44 14.87
N ALA A 412 -4.60 -25.53 14.24
CA ALA A 412 -3.34 -25.10 14.85
C ALA A 412 -3.31 -23.59 15.13
N VAL A 413 -3.86 -22.78 14.23
CA VAL A 413 -4.04 -21.33 14.41
C VAL A 413 -5.01 -21.02 15.55
N GLY A 414 -6.14 -21.73 15.65
CA GLY A 414 -7.08 -21.58 16.77
C GLY A 414 -6.40 -21.84 18.11
N SER A 415 -5.75 -23.00 18.26
CA SER A 415 -4.98 -23.35 19.46
C SER A 415 -3.88 -22.33 19.78
N LEU A 416 -3.21 -21.78 18.76
CA LEU A 416 -2.20 -20.73 18.96
C LEU A 416 -2.84 -19.43 19.47
N MET A 417 -3.98 -19.02 18.92
CA MET A 417 -4.72 -17.85 19.41
C MET A 417 -5.19 -18.05 20.85
N ASP A 418 -5.71 -19.22 21.20
CA ASP A 418 -6.15 -19.54 22.57
C ASP A 418 -4.99 -19.50 23.58
N LEU A 419 -3.79 -19.95 23.20
CA LEU A 419 -2.57 -19.81 24.02
C LEU A 419 -2.12 -18.36 24.18
N LEU A 420 -2.17 -17.55 23.11
CA LEU A 420 -1.72 -16.15 23.13
C LEU A 420 -2.71 -15.21 23.83
N LYS A 421 -4.01 -15.52 23.78
CA LYS A 421 -5.12 -14.70 24.27
C LYS A 421 -5.03 -14.25 25.74
N PRO A 422 -4.71 -15.11 26.73
CA PRO A 422 -4.67 -14.70 28.14
C PRO A 422 -3.52 -13.75 28.46
N MET A 423 -2.34 -13.93 27.85
CA MET A 423 -1.15 -13.11 28.09
C MET A 423 -1.22 -11.68 27.51
N ARG A 424 -2.34 -11.30 26.86
CA ARG A 424 -2.49 -9.98 26.25
C ARG A 424 -2.57 -8.91 27.34
N PRO A 425 -1.80 -7.81 27.26
CA PRO A 425 -1.72 -6.82 28.32
C PRO A 425 -3.02 -6.03 28.49
N CYS A 426 -3.32 -5.68 29.74
CA CYS A 426 -4.41 -4.78 30.13
C CYS A 426 -3.86 -3.56 30.88
N ASN A 427 -3.33 -2.58 30.14
CA ASN A 427 -2.88 -1.31 30.69
C ASN A 427 -3.23 -0.13 29.76
N PRO A 428 -3.18 1.14 30.23
CA PRO A 428 -3.64 2.30 29.46
C PRO A 428 -2.95 2.56 28.11
N ARG A 429 -1.84 1.90 27.77
CA ARG A 429 -1.26 1.98 26.41
C ARG A 429 -2.04 1.15 25.37
N TYR A 430 -2.84 0.19 25.81
CA TYR A 430 -3.65 -0.70 24.99
C TYR A 430 -5.13 -0.29 25.07
N THR A 431 -5.40 1.00 24.85
CA THR A 431 -6.74 1.61 25.02
C THR A 431 -7.84 0.87 24.25
N TYR A 432 -7.50 0.33 23.08
CA TYR A 432 -8.39 -0.45 22.22
C TYR A 432 -8.96 -1.72 22.89
N ARG A 433 -8.35 -2.22 23.97
CA ARG A 433 -8.82 -3.36 24.76
C ARG A 433 -9.78 -3.00 25.90
N TYR A 434 -10.06 -1.73 26.16
CA TYR A 434 -11.05 -1.33 27.16
C TYR A 434 -12.41 -1.18 26.47
N PRO A 435 -13.16 -2.29 26.28
CA PRO A 435 -13.92 -2.82 27.42
C PRO A 435 -13.49 -4.19 27.96
N GLU A 436 -12.80 -5.04 27.20
CA GLU A 436 -12.37 -6.40 27.62
C GLU A 436 -11.66 -6.35 28.98
N CYS A 437 -10.65 -5.47 29.09
CA CYS A 437 -9.83 -5.24 30.27
C CYS A 437 -10.56 -4.56 31.46
N ARG A 438 -11.86 -4.24 31.31
CA ARG A 438 -12.67 -3.62 32.37
C ARG A 438 -13.73 -4.57 32.93
N TYR A 439 -14.15 -5.58 32.15
CA TYR A 439 -15.34 -6.38 32.46
C TYR A 439 -15.10 -7.89 32.54
N ASN A 440 -14.00 -8.43 32.01
CA ASN A 440 -13.60 -9.80 32.33
C ASN A 440 -12.78 -9.80 33.64
N GLN A 441 -13.22 -10.60 34.61
CA GLN A 441 -12.45 -10.91 35.83
C GLN A 441 -11.54 -12.15 35.66
N ASP A 442 -11.61 -12.81 34.51
CA ASP A 442 -10.82 -13.98 34.12
C ASP A 442 -9.52 -13.59 33.35
N TYR A 443 -8.97 -12.41 33.62
CA TYR A 443 -7.79 -11.82 32.94
C TYR A 443 -6.81 -11.21 33.96
#